data_AF-A0A2G5DRL5-F1
#
_entry.id   AF-A0A2G5DRL5-F1
#
_cell.length_a   1.000
_cell.length_b   1.000
_cell.length_c   1.000
_cell.angle_alpha   90.00
_cell.angle_beta   90.00
_cell.angle_gamma   90.00
#
_symmetry.space_group_name_H-M   'P 1'
#
loop_
_entity.id
_entity.type
_entity.pdbx_description
1 polymer ?
#
loop_
_entity_poly.entity_id
_entity_poly.type
_entity_poly.pdbx_seq_one_letter_code
_entity_poly.pdbx_strand_id
1 'polypeptide(L)'
;MGLLHLTHILIFFGVFIAVVHSSVIAEADIQLKQQNIRTAPHKNARSTVIDGTGTDNAFNTSDDIFYPLPDRNSGSSRVSASTVAWFTLAMAAATGLGAVPFFFVQLDPQWAGICNGMAAGVMLAASFDLVQEGQDHGSGNWVMIGILAGGAFIWLCKKFLEQYGEVSMLDIKGADANKVILVIGIMTLHSFGEGSGVGVSFAGSKGFSQGLLVTLAIAVHNIPEGLAVSMVLSARGVSPQKAMLWSVITSLPQPIVAVPSFICADAFNKFLPFCTGFAAGCMIWMVVAEVLPDAFKEASPSQVASAATLSVAFMEALGTLLHTFGQGYSSEDASGFFVSLLFGLGPFLGGIILVSFALAFRLQHALLTGVASGVAFVLAAWRPSQLLLSSKMGFFPILLLLAAGSAFFHVSTSGILKLASRKKASVNDLSATSGFSVSALTLQSFLACGAVSLHALAEGLALGVAAPKAYGLGRHMVLPVSLHGLPRGAAVASITYGATDSWRGALATAALTGFAGPVSAIGAILAGIDYSLLDYWMVFACGALLPSFGSIFRRAIRVDKRRSSYGLMIGLVFASMCLTSTRLVCLHTPYCNSAPEAVT
;
A
#
# COMPACT_ATOMS: atom_id res chain seq x y z
N MET A 1 -16.77 -9.90 -42.62
CA MET A 1 -16.64 -9.75 -41.15
C MET A 1 -15.40 -8.93 -40.75
N GLY A 2 -14.20 -9.21 -41.29
CA GLY A 2 -12.98 -8.44 -40.96
C GLY A 2 -12.94 -6.96 -41.37
N LEU A 3 -13.56 -6.57 -42.50
CA LEU A 3 -13.57 -5.18 -42.97
C LEU A 3 -14.47 -4.26 -42.12
N LEU A 4 -15.58 -4.81 -41.58
CA LEU A 4 -16.50 -4.10 -40.68
C LEU A 4 -15.85 -3.85 -39.32
N HIS A 5 -15.12 -4.84 -38.79
CA HIS A 5 -14.36 -4.72 -37.54
C HIS A 5 -13.26 -3.66 -37.66
N LEU A 6 -12.53 -3.63 -38.78
CA LEU A 6 -11.49 -2.62 -39.03
C LEU A 6 -12.08 -1.20 -39.13
N THR A 7 -13.23 -1.05 -39.78
CA THR A 7 -13.94 0.24 -39.85
C THR A 7 -14.46 0.67 -38.48
N HIS A 8 -15.03 -0.22 -37.68
CA HIS A 8 -15.42 0.09 -36.29
C HIS A 8 -14.23 0.47 -35.40
N ILE A 9 -13.07 -0.16 -35.57
CA ILE A 9 -11.82 0.19 -34.85
C ILE A 9 -11.33 1.57 -35.27
N LEU A 10 -11.27 1.85 -36.58
CA LEU A 10 -10.84 3.17 -37.09
C LEU A 10 -11.82 4.28 -36.71
N ILE A 11 -13.13 3.99 -36.72
CA ILE A 11 -14.17 4.90 -36.23
C ILE A 11 -14.05 5.08 -34.72
N PHE A 12 -13.74 4.03 -33.95
CA PHE A 12 -13.48 4.16 -32.52
C PHE A 12 -12.27 5.00 -32.23
N PHE A 13 -11.11 4.75 -32.83
CA PHE A 13 -9.95 5.61 -32.65
C PHE A 13 -10.20 7.04 -33.15
N GLY A 14 -10.94 7.23 -34.26
CA GLY A 14 -11.32 8.54 -34.77
C GLY A 14 -12.26 9.31 -33.85
N VAL A 15 -13.31 8.67 -33.35
CA VAL A 15 -14.28 9.24 -32.40
C VAL A 15 -13.66 9.42 -31.02
N PHE A 16 -12.79 8.51 -30.58
CA PHE A 16 -12.02 8.60 -29.34
C PHE A 16 -11.10 9.82 -29.38
N ILE A 17 -10.35 10.01 -30.47
CA ILE A 17 -9.53 11.20 -30.69
C ILE A 17 -10.41 12.46 -30.78
N ALA A 18 -11.59 12.39 -31.42
CA ALA A 18 -12.51 13.51 -31.53
C ALA A 18 -13.15 13.91 -30.19
N VAL A 19 -13.53 12.96 -29.33
CA VAL A 19 -14.04 13.21 -27.97
C VAL A 19 -12.95 13.83 -27.10
N VAL A 20 -11.73 13.29 -27.17
CA VAL A 20 -10.54 13.90 -26.55
C VAL A 20 -10.33 15.33 -27.06
N HIS A 21 -10.55 15.60 -28.34
CA HIS A 21 -10.39 16.93 -28.91
C HIS A 21 -11.53 17.90 -28.51
N SER A 22 -12.78 17.44 -28.48
CA SER A 22 -13.97 18.26 -28.20
C SER A 22 -14.14 18.62 -26.72
N SER A 23 -13.86 17.68 -25.80
CA SER A 23 -13.81 17.99 -24.35
C SER A 23 -12.72 19.01 -24.01
N VAL A 24 -11.73 19.14 -24.89
CA VAL A 24 -10.55 19.97 -24.73
C VAL A 24 -10.67 21.34 -25.41
N ILE A 25 -11.60 21.53 -26.36
CA ILE A 25 -11.92 22.85 -26.95
C ILE A 25 -12.70 23.71 -25.94
N ALA A 26 -13.64 23.11 -25.19
CA ALA A 26 -14.41 23.82 -24.17
C ALA A 26 -13.53 24.45 -23.06
N GLU A 27 -12.34 23.90 -22.81
CA GLU A 27 -11.38 24.38 -21.81
C GLU A 27 -10.44 25.48 -22.34
N ALA A 28 -10.21 25.54 -23.66
CA ALA A 28 -9.40 26.58 -24.29
C ALA A 28 -10.06 27.97 -24.20
N ASP A 29 -11.39 28.03 -24.33
CA ASP A 29 -12.16 29.28 -24.23
C ASP A 29 -12.22 29.83 -22.80
N ILE A 30 -12.11 28.97 -21.78
CA ILE A 30 -12.09 29.38 -20.37
C ILE A 30 -10.68 29.84 -19.96
N GLN A 31 -9.62 29.17 -20.44
CA GLN A 31 -8.22 29.53 -20.13
C GLN A 31 -7.73 30.82 -20.80
N LEU A 32 -8.26 31.18 -21.98
CA LEU A 32 -7.96 32.46 -22.66
C LEU A 32 -8.37 33.68 -21.82
N LYS A 33 -9.39 33.54 -20.95
CA LYS A 33 -9.79 34.59 -20.00
C LYS A 33 -8.84 34.74 -18.81
N GLN A 34 -7.95 33.78 -18.57
CA GLN A 34 -7.15 33.67 -17.34
C GLN A 34 -5.63 33.84 -17.56
N GLN A 35 -5.16 33.85 -18.81
CA GLN A 35 -3.73 33.95 -19.17
C GLN A 35 -3.11 35.35 -19.13
N ASN A 36 -3.86 36.41 -18.81
CA ASN A 36 -3.33 37.78 -18.81
C ASN A 36 -2.49 38.19 -17.57
N ILE A 37 -2.08 37.27 -16.69
CA ILE A 37 -1.29 37.65 -15.50
C ILE A 37 -0.10 36.71 -15.24
N ARG A 38 1.09 37.30 -15.46
CA ARG A 38 2.44 37.01 -14.91
C ARG A 38 3.16 35.70 -15.27
N THR A 39 4.30 35.90 -15.93
CA THR A 39 5.50 35.04 -15.97
C THR A 39 6.62 35.64 -15.09
N ALA A 40 7.44 34.78 -14.45
CA ALA A 40 8.82 35.04 -13.96
C ALA A 40 9.39 33.74 -13.31
N PRO A 41 10.71 33.62 -13.01
CA PRO A 41 11.85 33.59 -13.93
C PRO A 41 12.77 32.34 -13.73
N HIS A 42 13.68 32.11 -14.68
CA HIS A 42 14.75 31.11 -14.63
C HIS A 42 15.85 31.44 -13.59
N LYS A 43 16.43 30.42 -12.94
CA LYS A 43 17.77 30.51 -12.31
C LYS A 43 18.61 29.27 -12.63
N ASN A 44 19.84 29.54 -13.06
CA ASN A 44 20.84 28.59 -13.56
C ASN A 44 21.69 27.95 -12.45
N ALA A 45 22.11 26.73 -12.78
CA ALA A 45 23.19 25.84 -12.35
C ALA A 45 24.32 26.32 -11.41
N ARG A 46 24.80 25.37 -10.59
CA ARG A 46 26.25 25.12 -10.39
C ARG A 46 26.53 23.63 -10.23
N SER A 47 27.50 23.14 -11.00
CA SER A 47 28.04 21.78 -11.07
C SER A 47 29.15 21.55 -10.06
N THR A 48 29.27 20.33 -9.55
CA THR A 48 30.54 19.77 -9.04
C THR A 48 30.70 18.36 -9.63
N VAL A 49 31.87 18.15 -10.24
CA VAL A 49 32.34 16.90 -10.86
C VAL A 49 33.24 16.21 -9.85
N ILE A 50 33.04 14.92 -9.62
CA ILE A 50 34.06 14.01 -9.08
C ILE A 50 34.02 12.75 -9.95
N ASP A 51 35.14 12.50 -10.62
CA ASP A 51 35.49 11.30 -11.37
C ASP A 51 36.02 10.23 -10.41
N GLY A 52 35.83 8.96 -10.74
CA GLY A 52 36.17 7.83 -9.87
C GLY A 52 35.81 6.51 -10.52
N THR A 53 36.57 6.14 -11.54
CA THR A 53 36.58 4.83 -12.20
C THR A 53 36.72 3.66 -11.22
N GLY A 54 35.87 2.63 -11.35
CA GLY A 54 36.00 1.36 -10.62
C GLY A 54 35.24 0.24 -11.34
N THR A 55 35.99 -0.74 -11.81
CA THR A 55 35.62 -1.87 -12.68
C THR A 55 34.78 -2.94 -11.99
N ASP A 56 33.89 -3.55 -12.76
CA ASP A 56 33.08 -4.73 -12.43
C ASP A 56 33.92 -5.99 -12.21
N ASN A 57 33.48 -6.85 -11.28
CA ASN A 57 33.82 -8.28 -11.27
C ASN A 57 32.55 -9.10 -11.04
N ALA A 58 32.11 -9.75 -12.12
CA ALA A 58 31.15 -10.84 -12.11
C ALA A 58 31.83 -12.13 -11.63
N PHE A 59 31.14 -12.94 -10.83
CA PHE A 59 31.52 -14.34 -10.61
C PHE A 59 30.32 -15.26 -10.87
N ASN A 60 30.60 -16.26 -11.71
CA ASN A 60 29.69 -17.24 -12.28
C ASN A 60 29.18 -18.26 -11.26
N THR A 61 27.93 -18.65 -11.46
CA THR A 61 27.30 -19.87 -10.96
C THR A 61 27.74 -21.06 -11.81
N SER A 62 28.06 -22.19 -11.19
CA SER A 62 28.32 -23.47 -11.87
C SER A 62 27.26 -24.51 -11.48
N ASP A 63 26.76 -25.17 -12.52
CA ASP A 63 25.77 -26.24 -12.55
C ASP A 63 26.31 -27.62 -12.10
N ASP A 64 25.37 -28.56 -12.02
CA ASP A 64 25.46 -30.03 -12.17
C ASP A 64 25.44 -30.89 -10.88
N ILE A 65 24.42 -31.75 -10.69
CA ILE A 65 24.29 -33.12 -11.25
C ILE A 65 23.00 -33.79 -10.70
N PHE A 66 22.27 -34.47 -11.59
CA PHE A 66 21.03 -35.24 -11.40
C PHE A 66 21.31 -36.76 -11.22
N TYR A 67 20.57 -37.45 -10.34
CA TYR A 67 20.35 -38.92 -10.39
C TYR A 67 18.91 -39.28 -9.92
N PRO A 68 18.21 -40.27 -10.52
CA PRO A 68 16.78 -40.52 -10.27
C PRO A 68 16.42 -41.84 -9.52
N LEU A 69 15.25 -41.79 -8.82
CA LEU A 69 14.29 -42.85 -8.38
C LEU A 69 14.59 -43.72 -7.13
N PRO A 70 13.56 -44.30 -6.41
CA PRO A 70 12.13 -44.47 -6.75
C PRO A 70 11.08 -44.12 -5.64
N ASP A 71 9.80 -44.16 -6.06
CA ASP A 71 8.55 -43.87 -5.33
C ASP A 71 8.29 -44.62 -4.02
N ARG A 72 7.69 -43.92 -3.05
CA ARG A 72 6.86 -44.53 -1.99
C ARG A 72 5.85 -43.54 -1.37
N ASN A 73 4.63 -43.60 -1.89
CA ASN A 73 3.29 -43.35 -1.33
C ASN A 73 3.06 -42.47 -0.07
N SER A 74 2.06 -41.59 -0.24
CA SER A 74 1.21 -40.88 0.75
C SER A 74 1.80 -39.59 1.37
N GLY A 75 1.82 -38.52 0.57
CA GLY A 75 2.33 -37.21 0.96
C GLY A 75 1.35 -36.38 1.81
N SER A 76 1.41 -36.54 3.13
CA SER A 76 1.22 -35.39 4.02
C SER A 76 2.46 -34.50 3.83
N SER A 77 2.29 -33.31 3.25
CA SER A 77 3.40 -32.37 3.05
C SER A 77 3.93 -31.93 4.42
N ARG A 78 4.97 -32.62 4.93
CA ARG A 78 5.61 -32.22 6.18
C ARG A 78 6.24 -30.85 5.98
N VAL A 79 5.69 -29.84 6.66
CA VAL A 79 6.25 -28.49 6.70
C VAL A 79 7.65 -28.58 7.30
N SER A 80 8.66 -28.03 6.63
CA SER A 80 10.01 -27.95 7.18
C SER A 80 10.10 -26.82 8.20
N ALA A 81 10.84 -27.03 9.29
CA ALA A 81 11.16 -25.96 10.25
C ALA A 81 11.85 -24.76 9.58
N SER A 82 12.65 -25.00 8.54
CA SER A 82 13.27 -23.93 7.74
C SER A 82 12.23 -23.06 7.03
N THR A 83 11.12 -23.66 6.59
CA THR A 83 10.00 -22.95 5.97
C THR A 83 9.33 -22.03 6.98
N VAL A 84 9.02 -22.54 8.16
CA VAL A 84 8.43 -21.74 9.27
C VAL A 84 9.34 -20.56 9.61
N ALA A 85 10.66 -20.78 9.72
CA ALA A 85 11.63 -19.73 10.02
C ALA A 85 11.66 -18.59 8.97
N TRP A 86 11.68 -18.93 7.67
CA TRP A 86 11.71 -17.92 6.61
C TRP A 86 10.43 -17.09 6.54
N PHE A 87 9.26 -17.72 6.67
CA PHE A 87 7.98 -17.01 6.64
C PHE A 87 7.79 -16.10 7.86
N THR A 88 8.17 -16.56 9.05
CA THR A 88 8.09 -15.77 10.29
C THR A 88 9.13 -14.65 10.34
N LEU A 89 10.29 -14.83 9.69
CA LEU A 89 11.26 -13.75 9.49
C LEU A 89 10.72 -12.66 8.56
N ALA A 90 10.07 -13.06 7.46
CA ALA A 90 9.40 -12.11 6.56
C ALA A 90 8.25 -11.36 7.25
N MET A 91 7.48 -12.06 8.09
CA MET A 91 6.45 -11.48 8.95
C MET A 91 7.01 -10.45 9.92
N ALA A 92 8.15 -10.74 10.58
CA ALA A 92 8.83 -9.78 11.46
C ALA A 92 9.38 -8.56 10.68
N ALA A 93 9.85 -8.76 9.45
CA ALA A 93 10.28 -7.66 8.60
C ALA A 93 9.13 -6.73 8.18
N ALA A 94 7.91 -7.26 8.05
CA ALA A 94 6.72 -6.47 7.72
C ALA A 94 6.42 -5.40 8.78
N THR A 95 6.75 -5.63 10.05
CA THR A 95 6.63 -4.64 11.13
C THR A 95 7.42 -3.36 10.81
N GLY A 96 8.58 -3.47 10.17
CA GLY A 96 9.37 -2.31 9.75
C GLY A 96 8.65 -1.40 8.75
N LEU A 97 7.70 -1.93 7.97
CA LEU A 97 6.93 -1.13 6.99
C LEU A 97 6.07 -0.07 7.66
N GLY A 98 5.68 -0.27 8.92
CA GLY A 98 4.96 0.72 9.71
C GLY A 98 5.72 2.03 9.93
N ALA A 99 7.05 2.03 9.82
CA ALA A 99 7.89 3.22 9.95
C ALA A 99 7.90 4.12 8.70
N VAL A 100 7.45 3.59 7.55
CA VAL A 100 7.56 4.25 6.23
C VAL A 100 6.96 5.67 6.21
N PRO A 101 5.79 5.96 6.81
CA PRO A 101 5.22 7.31 6.81
C PRO A 101 6.16 8.38 7.42
N PHE A 102 6.96 8.02 8.42
CA PHE A 102 7.85 8.96 9.12
C PHE A 102 9.09 9.33 8.30
N PHE A 103 9.41 8.60 7.23
CA PHE A 103 10.41 9.06 6.26
C PHE A 103 9.94 10.29 5.48
N PHE A 104 8.63 10.56 5.46
CA PHE A 104 8.04 11.63 4.66
C PHE A 104 7.46 12.76 5.50
N VAL A 105 7.28 12.55 6.81
CA VAL A 105 6.64 13.48 7.73
C VAL A 105 7.55 13.79 8.91
N GLN A 106 7.75 15.08 9.18
CA GLN A 106 8.31 15.55 10.44
C GLN A 106 7.14 15.85 11.38
N LEU A 107 7.22 15.36 12.63
CA LEU A 107 6.15 15.52 13.61
C LEU A 107 6.39 16.79 14.43
N ASP A 108 5.48 17.76 14.29
CA ASP A 108 5.33 18.81 15.30
C ASP A 108 4.74 18.21 16.59
N PRO A 109 4.90 18.88 17.75
CA PRO A 109 4.43 18.35 19.04
C PRO A 109 2.97 17.89 19.02
N GLN A 110 2.07 18.69 18.43
CA GLN A 110 0.66 18.32 18.27
C GLN A 110 0.46 17.02 17.48
N TRP A 111 1.20 16.82 16.40
CA TRP A 111 1.12 15.60 15.60
C TRP A 111 1.73 14.41 16.34
N ALA A 112 2.77 14.62 17.15
CA ALA A 112 3.33 13.60 18.04
C ALA A 112 2.28 13.13 19.07
N GLY A 113 1.50 14.03 19.65
CA GLY A 113 0.39 13.69 20.55
C GLY A 113 -0.71 12.88 19.85
N ILE A 114 -1.11 13.27 18.64
CA ILE A 114 -2.09 12.53 17.84
C ILE A 114 -1.56 11.13 17.48
N CYS A 115 -0.29 11.02 17.07
CA CYS A 115 0.38 9.75 16.77
C CYS A 115 0.43 8.83 18.00
N ASN A 116 0.76 9.33 19.19
CA ASN A 116 0.69 8.54 20.41
C ASN A 116 -0.75 8.09 20.72
N GLY A 117 -1.75 8.93 20.44
CA GLY A 117 -3.17 8.54 20.52
C GLY A 117 -3.54 7.41 19.56
N MET A 118 -3.06 7.46 18.32
CA MET A 118 -3.25 6.37 17.35
C MET A 118 -2.56 5.08 17.82
N ALA A 119 -1.31 5.18 18.30
CA ALA A 119 -0.57 4.04 18.84
C ALA A 119 -1.30 3.38 20.01
N ALA A 120 -1.84 4.18 20.94
CA ALA A 120 -2.68 3.70 22.04
C ALA A 120 -3.91 2.92 21.53
N GLY A 121 -4.59 3.42 20.49
CA GLY A 121 -5.72 2.74 19.89
C GLY A 121 -5.35 1.40 19.26
N VAL A 122 -4.26 1.36 18.47
CA VAL A 122 -3.76 0.11 17.86
C VAL A 122 -3.41 -0.92 18.94
N MET A 123 -2.66 -0.51 19.97
CA MET A 123 -2.24 -1.41 21.05
C MET A 123 -3.43 -1.92 21.88
N LEU A 124 -4.48 -1.13 22.09
CA LEU A 124 -5.69 -1.59 22.78
C LEU A 124 -6.45 -2.62 21.95
N ALA A 125 -6.65 -2.39 20.66
CA ALA A 125 -7.30 -3.35 19.76
C ALA A 125 -6.52 -4.68 19.72
N ALA A 126 -5.20 -4.63 19.52
CA ALA A 126 -4.34 -5.81 19.55
C ALA A 126 -4.41 -6.56 20.91
N SER A 127 -4.58 -5.83 22.01
CA SER A 127 -4.78 -6.45 23.33
C SER A 127 -6.10 -7.23 23.41
N PHE A 128 -7.19 -6.72 22.81
CA PHE A 128 -8.46 -7.45 22.76
C PHE A 128 -8.38 -8.67 21.84
N ASP A 129 -7.72 -8.55 20.70
CA ASP A 129 -7.43 -9.68 19.80
C ASP A 129 -6.69 -10.81 20.54
N LEU A 130 -5.64 -10.48 21.31
CA LEU A 130 -4.90 -11.45 22.13
C LEU A 130 -5.76 -12.13 23.19
N VAL A 131 -6.66 -11.38 23.83
CA VAL A 131 -7.58 -11.95 24.83
C VAL A 131 -8.52 -12.95 24.16
N GLN A 132 -9.05 -12.61 22.99
CA GLN A 132 -9.93 -13.50 22.24
C GLN A 132 -9.19 -14.75 21.76
N GLU A 133 -8.00 -14.59 21.19
CA GLU A 133 -7.13 -15.71 20.75
C GLU A 133 -6.82 -16.69 21.90
N GLY A 134 -6.55 -16.15 23.09
CA GLY A 134 -6.31 -16.97 24.28
C GLY A 134 -7.55 -17.74 24.74
N GLN A 135 -8.75 -17.16 24.59
CA GLN A 135 -10.00 -17.82 24.95
C GLN A 135 -10.33 -18.98 24.02
N ASP A 136 -10.02 -18.85 22.73
CA ASP A 136 -10.25 -19.89 21.73
C ASP A 136 -9.37 -21.14 21.95
N HIS A 137 -8.18 -20.97 22.53
CA HIS A 137 -7.27 -22.07 22.92
C HIS A 137 -7.62 -22.73 24.27
N GLY A 138 -8.68 -22.25 24.95
CA GLY A 138 -9.26 -22.86 26.13
C GLY A 138 -8.94 -22.16 27.46
N SER A 139 -9.79 -22.43 28.46
CA SER A 139 -9.67 -21.97 29.85
C SER A 139 -9.47 -20.46 30.03
N GLY A 140 -10.54 -19.68 29.85
CA GLY A 140 -10.55 -18.22 30.09
C GLY A 140 -10.04 -17.79 31.47
N ASN A 141 -10.00 -18.69 32.45
CA ASN A 141 -9.36 -18.44 33.75
C ASN A 141 -7.84 -18.19 33.61
N TRP A 142 -7.13 -18.94 32.75
CA TRP A 142 -5.70 -18.73 32.52
C TRP A 142 -5.41 -17.42 31.78
N VAL A 143 -6.29 -17.02 30.87
CA VAL A 143 -6.21 -15.71 30.20
C VAL A 143 -6.34 -14.59 31.22
N MET A 144 -7.33 -14.66 32.12
CA MET A 144 -7.50 -13.68 33.19
C MET A 144 -6.31 -13.61 34.15
N ILE A 145 -5.79 -14.77 34.57
CA ILE A 145 -4.57 -14.84 35.40
C ILE A 145 -3.38 -14.20 34.66
N GLY A 146 -3.26 -14.47 33.35
CA GLY A 146 -2.28 -13.85 32.48
C GLY A 146 -2.39 -12.32 32.50
N ILE A 147 -3.58 -11.76 32.24
CA ILE A 147 -3.82 -10.31 32.21
C ILE A 147 -3.37 -9.64 33.51
N LEU A 148 -3.78 -10.21 34.65
CA LEU A 148 -3.42 -9.68 35.96
C LEU A 148 -1.90 -9.77 36.21
N ALA A 149 -1.29 -10.90 35.83
CA ALA A 149 0.15 -11.10 35.96
C ALA A 149 0.95 -10.13 35.06
N GLY A 150 0.49 -9.87 33.84
CA GLY A 150 1.11 -8.94 32.91
C GLY A 150 1.08 -7.50 33.42
N GLY A 151 -0.09 -7.04 33.88
CA GLY A 151 -0.22 -5.71 34.48
C GLY A 151 0.65 -5.54 35.73
N ALA A 152 0.68 -6.56 36.60
CA ALA A 152 1.55 -6.57 37.79
C ALA A 152 3.03 -6.58 37.43
N PHE A 153 3.42 -7.32 36.39
CA PHE A 153 4.79 -7.39 35.89
C PHE A 153 5.27 -6.02 35.39
N ILE A 154 4.50 -5.33 34.55
CA ILE A 154 4.89 -4.01 34.05
C ILE A 154 4.93 -2.97 35.17
N TRP A 155 3.97 -3.00 36.09
CA TRP A 155 4.00 -2.15 37.28
C TRP A 155 5.30 -2.35 38.09
N LEU A 156 5.73 -3.60 38.28
CA LEU A 156 6.97 -3.92 38.97
C LEU A 156 8.22 -3.48 38.18
N CYS A 157 8.24 -3.72 36.87
CA CYS A 157 9.32 -3.28 35.97
C CYS A 157 9.48 -1.76 36.00
N LYS A 158 8.38 -1.02 35.98
CA LYS A 158 8.41 0.44 36.08
C LYS A 158 8.98 0.89 37.42
N LYS A 159 8.48 0.33 38.53
CA LYS A 159 8.99 0.64 39.88
C LYS A 159 10.49 0.36 39.99
N PHE A 160 10.96 -0.72 39.36
CA PHE A 160 12.37 -1.05 39.29
C PHE A 160 13.15 -0.02 38.45
N LEU A 161 12.68 0.33 37.24
CA LEU A 161 13.33 1.31 36.37
C LEU A 161 13.41 2.71 36.99
N GLU A 162 12.38 3.15 37.70
CA GLU A 162 12.36 4.43 38.43
C GLU A 162 13.42 4.47 39.54
N GLN A 163 13.77 3.31 40.11
CA GLN A 163 14.78 3.20 41.18
C GLN A 163 16.22 3.35 40.68
N TYR A 164 16.50 3.08 39.39
CA TYR A 164 17.88 3.10 38.83
C TYR A 164 18.23 4.35 37.99
N GLY A 165 17.31 5.33 37.87
CA GLY A 165 17.58 6.77 37.68
C GLY A 165 18.27 7.28 36.39
N GLU A 166 19.23 6.57 35.82
CA GLU A 166 20.03 7.04 34.67
C GLU A 166 20.08 5.98 33.56
N VAL A 167 18.96 5.79 32.87
CA VAL A 167 18.91 4.94 31.69
C VAL A 167 18.99 5.82 30.44
N SER A 168 19.89 5.47 29.52
CA SER A 168 20.00 6.11 28.20
C SER A 168 19.85 5.05 27.13
N MET A 169 19.00 5.33 26.15
CA MET A 169 18.78 4.48 24.98
C MET A 169 18.59 5.40 23.77
N LEU A 170 19.17 5.05 22.63
CA LEU A 170 18.88 5.73 21.36
C LEU A 170 19.19 7.25 21.31
N ASP A 171 20.23 7.71 22.02
CA ASP A 171 20.57 9.13 22.24
C ASP A 171 19.52 9.92 23.06
N ILE A 172 18.52 9.22 23.60
CA ILE A 172 17.50 9.75 24.51
C ILE A 172 17.94 9.46 25.95
N LYS A 173 17.73 10.42 26.85
CA LYS A 173 18.10 10.33 28.28
C LYS A 173 16.88 10.54 29.16
N GLY A 174 16.89 9.93 30.35
CA GLY A 174 15.89 10.18 31.39
C GLY A 174 14.54 9.50 31.11
N ALA A 175 13.44 10.15 31.48
CA ALA A 175 12.10 9.55 31.49
C ALA A 175 11.64 9.04 30.10
N ASP A 176 12.08 9.67 29.01
CA ASP A 176 11.74 9.24 27.66
C ASP A 176 12.49 7.97 27.24
N ALA A 177 13.70 7.75 27.74
CA ALA A 177 14.44 6.51 27.49
C ALA A 177 13.79 5.31 28.20
N ASN A 178 13.31 5.50 29.43
CA ASN A 178 12.58 4.47 30.17
C ASN A 178 11.34 4.02 29.41
N LYS A 179 10.58 4.96 28.83
CA LYS A 179 9.39 4.65 28.04
C LYS A 179 9.71 3.93 26.75
N VAL A 180 10.77 4.34 26.05
CA VAL A 180 11.23 3.66 24.83
C VAL A 180 11.64 2.22 25.14
N ILE A 181 12.40 1.99 26.22
CA ILE A 181 12.77 0.65 26.70
C ILE A 181 11.52 -0.17 27.01
N LEU A 182 10.57 0.43 27.72
CA LEU A 182 9.35 -0.25 28.15
C LEU A 182 8.47 -0.64 26.95
N VAL A 183 8.29 0.27 25.99
CA VAL A 183 7.56 -0.02 24.74
C VAL A 183 8.27 -1.10 23.93
N ILE A 184 9.59 -1.01 23.73
CA ILE A 184 10.35 -2.04 23.01
C ILE A 184 10.23 -3.40 23.72
N GLY A 185 10.37 -3.43 25.05
CA GLY A 185 10.26 -4.66 25.83
C GLY A 185 8.87 -5.31 25.76
N ILE A 186 7.80 -4.51 25.86
CA ILE A 186 6.43 -5.02 25.79
C ILE A 186 6.06 -5.48 24.39
N MET A 187 6.44 -4.74 23.35
CA MET A 187 6.21 -5.18 21.97
C MET A 187 7.01 -6.44 21.63
N THR A 188 8.19 -6.62 22.24
CA THR A 188 8.96 -7.87 22.16
C THR A 188 8.19 -9.05 22.77
N LEU A 189 7.57 -8.85 23.93
CA LEU A 189 6.74 -9.89 24.58
C LEU A 189 5.45 -10.18 23.80
N HIS A 190 4.83 -9.17 23.22
CA HIS A 190 3.69 -9.31 22.33
C HIS A 190 4.01 -10.19 21.12
N SER A 191 5.09 -9.82 20.40
CA SER A 191 5.60 -10.57 19.25
C SER A 191 6.01 -12.02 19.58
N PHE A 192 6.34 -12.33 20.83
CA PHE A 192 6.56 -13.71 21.27
C PHE A 192 5.25 -14.54 21.26
N GLY A 193 4.13 -13.95 21.68
CA GLY A 193 2.82 -14.60 21.62
C GLY A 193 2.40 -14.92 20.19
N GLU A 194 2.53 -13.95 19.30
CA GLU A 194 2.19 -14.09 17.88
C GLU A 194 3.05 -15.16 17.18
N GLY A 195 4.37 -15.14 17.41
CA GLY A 195 5.26 -16.17 16.88
C GLY A 195 4.85 -17.57 17.33
N SER A 196 4.40 -17.70 18.58
CA SER A 196 3.95 -18.98 19.13
C SER A 196 2.69 -19.48 18.42
N GLY A 197 1.70 -18.60 18.23
CA GLY A 197 0.47 -18.91 17.49
C GLY A 197 0.74 -19.31 16.04
N VAL A 198 1.65 -18.60 15.35
CA VAL A 198 2.07 -18.96 13.98
C VAL A 198 2.74 -20.33 13.95
N GLY A 199 3.66 -20.61 14.86
CA GLY A 199 4.31 -21.91 14.95
C GLY A 199 3.33 -23.07 15.14
N VAL A 200 2.38 -22.91 16.07
CA VAL A 200 1.30 -23.87 16.31
C VAL A 200 0.42 -24.06 15.07
N SER A 201 0.10 -22.98 14.35
CA SER A 201 -0.74 -23.04 13.16
C SER A 201 -0.13 -23.86 12.01
N PHE A 202 1.19 -23.87 11.85
CA PHE A 202 1.90 -24.74 10.90
C PHE A 202 1.85 -26.22 11.27
N ALA A 203 1.68 -26.54 12.56
CA ALA A 203 1.50 -27.89 13.07
C ALA A 203 0.03 -28.35 13.07
N GLY A 204 -0.90 -27.47 12.68
CA GLY A 204 -2.33 -27.76 12.62
C GLY A 204 -2.72 -28.80 11.55
N SER A 205 -3.99 -29.22 11.56
CA SER A 205 -4.52 -30.28 10.69
C SER A 205 -4.42 -29.97 9.19
N LYS A 206 -4.40 -28.68 8.82
CA LYS A 206 -4.22 -28.21 7.43
C LYS A 206 -2.75 -27.93 7.07
N GLY A 207 -1.80 -28.10 8.01
CA GLY A 207 -0.36 -27.99 7.79
C GLY A 207 0.09 -26.67 7.18
N PHE A 208 0.79 -26.73 6.03
CA PHE A 208 1.38 -25.57 5.37
C PHE A 208 0.36 -24.48 5.02
N SER A 209 -0.83 -24.85 4.56
CA SER A 209 -1.82 -23.87 4.07
C SER A 209 -2.40 -23.04 5.21
N GLN A 210 -2.68 -23.67 6.36
CA GLN A 210 -3.11 -22.95 7.57
C GLN A 210 -2.00 -22.08 8.13
N GLY A 211 -0.79 -22.62 8.28
CA GLY A 211 0.33 -21.84 8.82
C GLY A 211 0.70 -20.64 7.95
N LEU A 212 0.68 -20.80 6.62
CA LEU A 212 0.91 -19.70 5.69
C LEU A 212 -0.16 -18.62 5.79
N LEU A 213 -1.44 -19.00 5.88
CA LEU A 213 -2.56 -18.06 6.01
C LEU A 213 -2.42 -17.24 7.29
N VAL A 214 -2.19 -17.90 8.43
CA VAL A 214 -2.01 -17.24 9.73
C VAL A 214 -0.78 -16.32 9.72
N THR A 215 0.34 -16.78 9.15
CA THR A 215 1.56 -15.94 9.04
C THR A 215 1.32 -14.67 8.23
N LEU A 216 0.58 -14.77 7.12
CA LEU A 216 0.28 -13.61 6.28
C LEU A 216 -0.71 -12.65 6.97
N ALA A 217 -1.72 -13.18 7.67
CA ALA A 217 -2.63 -12.37 8.45
C ALA A 217 -1.90 -11.56 9.52
N ILE A 218 -1.01 -12.21 10.29
CA ILE A 218 -0.18 -11.54 11.29
C ILE A 218 0.81 -10.57 10.62
N ALA A 219 1.40 -10.91 9.47
CA ALA A 219 2.29 -9.98 8.76
C ALA A 219 1.59 -8.67 8.36
N VAL A 220 0.30 -8.73 8.00
CA VAL A 220 -0.51 -7.53 7.73
C VAL A 220 -0.84 -6.78 9.02
N HIS A 221 -1.16 -7.51 10.11
CA HIS A 221 -1.40 -6.95 11.45
C HIS A 221 -0.17 -6.22 12.01
N ASN A 222 1.03 -6.74 11.75
CA ASN A 222 2.31 -6.18 12.19
C ASN A 222 2.60 -4.79 11.58
N ILE A 223 2.04 -4.44 10.42
CA ILE A 223 2.28 -3.14 9.79
C ILE A 223 1.71 -2.00 10.68
N PRO A 224 0.42 -2.03 11.08
CA PRO A 224 -0.14 -1.13 12.09
C PRO A 224 0.62 -1.13 13.43
N GLU A 225 1.10 -2.28 13.91
CA GLU A 225 1.88 -2.33 15.15
C GLU A 225 3.23 -1.64 15.03
N GLY A 226 3.94 -1.91 13.93
CA GLY A 226 5.18 -1.23 13.62
C GLY A 226 5.00 0.27 13.44
N LEU A 227 3.83 0.68 12.93
CA LEU A 227 3.42 2.08 12.86
C LEU A 227 3.23 2.65 14.28
N ALA A 228 2.57 1.93 15.19
CA ALA A 228 2.42 2.34 16.59
C ALA A 228 3.77 2.48 17.32
N VAL A 229 4.69 1.52 17.15
CA VAL A 229 6.06 1.61 17.67
C VAL A 229 6.78 2.82 17.10
N SER A 230 6.70 3.00 15.78
CA SER A 230 7.34 4.11 15.09
C SER A 230 6.76 5.47 15.47
N MET A 231 5.46 5.56 15.75
CA MET A 231 4.79 6.76 16.29
C MET A 231 5.41 7.16 17.62
N VAL A 232 5.54 6.21 18.55
CA VAL A 232 6.12 6.42 19.88
C VAL A 232 7.59 6.85 19.77
N LEU A 233 8.37 6.19 18.92
CA LEU A 233 9.80 6.51 18.73
C LEU A 233 9.98 7.88 18.05
N SER A 234 9.23 8.14 16.97
CA SER A 234 9.30 9.38 16.20
C SER A 234 8.84 10.60 17.02
N ALA A 235 7.81 10.44 17.86
CA ALA A 235 7.36 11.45 18.81
C ALA A 235 8.47 11.90 19.80
N ARG A 236 9.50 11.06 20.00
CA ARG A 236 10.64 11.32 20.88
C ARG A 236 11.93 11.65 20.10
N GLY A 237 11.79 12.01 18.83
CA GLY A 237 12.91 12.46 17.99
C GLY A 237 13.80 11.35 17.42
N VAL A 238 13.39 10.08 17.53
CA VAL A 238 14.12 8.97 16.89
C VAL A 238 14.00 9.07 15.37
N SER A 239 15.13 9.02 14.67
CA SER A 239 15.14 9.07 13.20
C SER A 239 14.33 7.92 12.58
N PRO A 240 13.64 8.12 11.44
CA PRO A 240 12.80 7.09 10.81
C PRO A 240 13.52 5.77 10.51
N GLN A 241 14.82 5.81 10.17
CA GLN A 241 15.64 4.61 9.95
C GLN A 241 15.83 3.80 11.23
N LYS A 242 16.14 4.48 12.34
CA LYS A 242 16.22 3.84 13.67
C LYS A 242 14.85 3.32 14.07
N ALA A 243 13.77 4.09 13.88
CA ALA A 243 12.40 3.63 14.18
C ALA A 243 12.04 2.35 13.41
N MET A 244 12.31 2.31 12.11
CA MET A 244 12.14 1.13 11.27
C MET A 244 12.91 -0.09 11.78
N LEU A 245 14.20 0.09 12.10
CA LEU A 245 15.03 -0.99 12.61
C LEU A 245 14.51 -1.50 13.96
N TRP A 246 14.16 -0.59 14.88
CA TRP A 246 13.65 -0.97 16.19
C TRP A 246 12.27 -1.62 16.13
N SER A 247 11.40 -1.22 15.19
CA SER A 247 10.15 -1.93 14.90
C SER A 247 10.38 -3.37 14.42
N VAL A 248 11.42 -3.62 13.61
CA VAL A 248 11.77 -5.00 13.23
C VAL A 248 12.35 -5.76 14.43
N ILE A 249 13.22 -5.12 15.22
CA ILE A 249 13.84 -5.75 16.40
C ILE A 249 12.77 -6.22 17.39
N THR A 250 11.72 -5.41 17.64
CA THR A 250 10.62 -5.81 18.52
C THR A 250 9.89 -7.06 18.01
N SER A 251 9.91 -7.34 16.71
CA SER A 251 9.26 -8.52 16.12
C SER A 251 10.19 -9.72 15.87
N LEU A 252 11.50 -9.59 16.08
CA LEU A 252 12.44 -10.72 15.99
C LEU A 252 12.12 -11.93 16.91
N PRO A 253 11.45 -11.79 18.07
CA PRO A 253 10.99 -12.95 18.83
C PRO A 253 10.08 -13.88 18.03
N GLN A 254 9.30 -13.35 17.07
CA GLN A 254 8.36 -14.13 16.27
C GLN A 254 9.03 -15.34 15.59
N PRO A 255 10.08 -15.19 14.75
CA PRO A 255 10.76 -16.32 14.15
C PRO A 255 11.52 -17.20 15.15
N ILE A 256 12.00 -16.63 16.25
CA ILE A 256 12.75 -17.37 17.27
C ILE A 256 11.85 -18.38 17.98
N VAL A 257 10.62 -17.99 18.31
CA VAL A 257 9.69 -18.84 19.06
C VAL A 257 8.83 -19.72 18.14
N ALA A 258 8.52 -19.27 16.92
CA ALA A 258 7.66 -20.03 16.01
C ALA A 258 8.20 -21.42 15.66
N VAL A 259 9.52 -21.58 15.53
CA VAL A 259 10.13 -22.88 15.24
C VAL A 259 9.97 -23.87 16.42
N PRO A 260 10.36 -23.52 17.66
CA PRO A 260 10.04 -24.32 18.84
C PRO A 260 8.54 -24.61 18.99
N SER A 261 7.66 -23.63 18.77
CA SER A 261 6.21 -23.81 18.88
C SER A 261 5.67 -24.75 17.82
N PHE A 262 6.22 -24.74 16.60
CA PHE A 262 5.90 -25.71 15.57
C PHE A 262 6.33 -27.13 15.95
N ILE A 263 7.53 -27.29 16.53
CA ILE A 263 8.05 -28.61 16.95
C ILE A 263 7.31 -29.15 18.18
N CYS A 264 6.91 -28.27 19.10
CA CYS A 264 6.29 -28.61 20.39
C CYS A 264 4.86 -28.06 20.51
N ALA A 265 4.06 -28.16 19.45
CA ALA A 265 2.76 -27.51 19.34
C ALA A 265 1.80 -27.83 20.50
N ASP A 266 1.74 -29.07 20.97
CA ASP A 266 0.87 -29.46 22.08
C ASP A 266 1.22 -28.78 23.41
N ALA A 267 2.52 -28.53 23.65
CA ALA A 267 2.97 -27.84 24.85
C ALA A 267 2.64 -26.34 24.78
N PHE A 268 2.90 -25.73 23.63
CA PHE A 268 2.58 -24.31 23.41
C PHE A 268 1.07 -24.06 23.42
N ASN A 269 0.26 -24.93 22.81
CA ASN A 269 -1.21 -24.84 22.85
C ASN A 269 -1.77 -24.72 24.26
N LYS A 270 -1.21 -25.46 25.23
CA LYS A 270 -1.67 -25.41 26.63
C LYS A 270 -1.24 -24.14 27.36
N PHE A 271 -0.15 -23.52 26.94
CA PHE A 271 0.44 -22.35 27.60
C PHE A 271 0.04 -21.02 26.92
N LEU A 272 -0.45 -21.09 25.68
CA LEU A 272 -0.90 -19.95 24.88
C LEU A 272 -1.92 -19.06 25.62
N PRO A 273 -2.99 -19.59 26.25
CA PRO A 273 -3.99 -18.75 26.94
C PRO A 273 -3.38 -17.85 28.01
N PHE A 274 -2.41 -18.37 28.79
CA PHE A 274 -1.70 -17.57 29.78
C PHE A 274 -0.79 -16.52 29.13
N CYS A 275 -0.05 -16.90 28.07
CA CYS A 275 0.89 -16.00 27.38
C CYS A 275 0.19 -14.82 26.70
N THR A 276 -0.90 -15.08 25.97
CA THR A 276 -1.65 -14.03 25.28
C THR A 276 -2.34 -13.12 26.27
N GLY A 277 -2.92 -13.68 27.35
CA GLY A 277 -3.44 -12.90 28.47
C GLY A 277 -2.36 -12.02 29.12
N PHE A 278 -1.16 -12.58 29.37
CA PHE A 278 -0.02 -11.84 29.94
C PHE A 278 0.43 -10.68 29.04
N ALA A 279 0.57 -10.91 27.74
CA ALA A 279 0.90 -9.86 26.77
C ALA A 279 -0.18 -8.76 26.72
N ALA A 280 -1.46 -9.13 26.67
CA ALA A 280 -2.58 -8.18 26.69
C ALA A 280 -2.58 -7.33 27.98
N GLY A 281 -2.35 -7.95 29.14
CA GLY A 281 -2.24 -7.23 30.41
C GLY A 281 -1.09 -6.22 30.43
N CYS A 282 0.06 -6.57 29.86
CA CYS A 282 1.20 -5.67 29.73
C CYS A 282 0.87 -4.46 28.83
N MET A 283 0.24 -4.69 27.68
CA MET A 283 -0.10 -3.65 26.71
C MET A 283 -1.21 -2.72 27.22
N ILE A 284 -2.28 -3.26 27.81
CA ILE A 284 -3.35 -2.45 28.42
C ILE A 284 -2.77 -1.52 29.49
N TRP A 285 -1.95 -2.06 30.39
CA TRP A 285 -1.32 -1.26 31.44
C TRP A 285 -0.47 -0.14 30.84
N MET A 286 0.34 -0.44 29.83
CA MET A 286 1.18 0.55 29.13
C MET A 286 0.38 1.67 28.48
N VAL A 287 -0.70 1.32 27.79
CA VAL A 287 -1.51 2.32 27.11
C VAL A 287 -2.10 3.29 28.12
N VAL A 288 -2.65 2.77 29.22
CA VAL A 288 -3.31 3.57 30.25
C VAL A 288 -2.32 4.40 31.06
N ALA A 289 -1.18 3.83 31.43
CA ALA A 289 -0.24 4.46 32.36
C ALA A 289 0.82 5.34 31.67
N GLU A 290 1.17 5.07 30.41
CA GLU A 290 2.28 5.74 29.72
C GLU A 290 1.84 6.42 28.42
N VAL A 291 1.25 5.68 27.47
CA VAL A 291 1.05 6.17 26.10
C VAL A 291 -0.03 7.24 26.02
N LEU A 292 -1.21 7.01 26.62
CA LEU A 292 -2.31 7.99 26.64
C LEU A 292 -1.94 9.25 27.45
N PRO A 293 -1.40 9.15 28.67
CA PRO A 293 -0.97 10.33 29.41
C PRO A 293 0.05 11.18 28.66
N ASP A 294 0.98 10.56 27.92
CA ASP A 294 1.92 11.30 27.07
C ASP A 294 1.25 11.94 25.86
N ALA A 295 0.29 11.27 25.22
CA ALA A 295 -0.47 11.85 24.12
C ALA A 295 -1.21 13.13 24.53
N PHE A 296 -1.82 13.13 25.71
CA PHE A 296 -2.57 14.28 26.25
C PHE A 296 -1.70 15.47 26.66
N LYS A 297 -0.38 15.30 26.80
CA LYS A 297 0.55 16.42 27.04
C LYS A 297 0.74 17.26 25.78
N GLU A 298 0.72 16.61 24.63
CA GLU A 298 1.14 17.21 23.36
C GLU A 298 -0.03 17.60 22.44
N ALA A 299 -1.20 16.98 22.61
CA ALA A 299 -2.41 17.26 21.82
C ALA A 299 -3.68 17.34 22.68
N SER A 300 -4.75 17.93 22.13
CA SER A 300 -5.99 18.08 22.88
C SER A 300 -6.64 16.71 23.17
N PRO A 301 -7.33 16.55 24.32
CA PRO A 301 -7.97 15.29 24.66
C PRO A 301 -8.95 14.77 23.61
N SER A 302 -9.69 15.67 22.95
CA SER A 302 -10.61 15.32 21.87
C SER A 302 -9.90 14.78 20.64
N GLN A 303 -8.76 15.34 20.24
CA GLN A 303 -7.97 14.87 19.11
C GLN A 303 -7.35 13.51 19.39
N VAL A 304 -6.74 13.35 20.57
CA VAL A 304 -6.14 12.09 21.01
C VAL A 304 -7.20 10.98 21.08
N ALA A 305 -8.35 11.25 21.71
CA ALA A 305 -9.44 10.27 21.80
C ALA A 305 -10.00 9.90 20.42
N SER A 306 -10.18 10.88 19.52
CA SER A 306 -10.65 10.62 18.15
C SER A 306 -9.66 9.75 17.37
N ALA A 307 -8.36 10.03 17.52
CA ALA A 307 -7.29 9.28 16.87
C ALA A 307 -7.18 7.84 17.40
N ALA A 308 -7.31 7.66 18.71
CA ALA A 308 -7.34 6.34 19.35
C ALA A 308 -8.56 5.53 18.87
N THR A 309 -9.77 6.12 18.91
CA THR A 309 -11.00 5.45 18.47
C THR A 309 -10.97 5.07 16.99
N LEU A 310 -10.48 5.95 16.12
CA LEU A 310 -10.33 5.64 14.70
C LEU A 310 -9.34 4.49 14.47
N SER A 311 -8.27 4.45 15.26
CA SER A 311 -7.26 3.39 15.17
C SER A 311 -7.78 2.05 15.70
N VAL A 312 -8.59 2.05 16.77
CA VAL A 312 -9.30 0.86 17.25
C VAL A 312 -10.25 0.36 16.17
N ALA A 313 -11.11 1.23 15.63
CA ALA A 313 -12.05 0.85 14.59
C ALA A 313 -11.35 0.30 13.34
N PHE A 314 -10.20 0.87 12.98
CA PHE A 314 -9.37 0.37 11.88
C PHE A 314 -8.79 -1.02 12.18
N MET A 315 -8.24 -1.23 13.38
CA MET A 315 -7.69 -2.53 13.77
C MET A 315 -8.77 -3.60 13.88
N GLU A 316 -9.94 -3.30 14.44
CA GLU A 316 -11.08 -4.22 14.50
C GLU A 316 -11.61 -4.55 13.10
N ALA A 317 -11.70 -3.55 12.21
CA ALA A 317 -12.07 -3.77 10.81
C ALA A 317 -11.02 -4.66 10.09
N LEU A 318 -9.74 -4.47 10.40
CA LEU A 318 -8.66 -5.31 9.87
C LEU A 318 -8.72 -6.73 10.45
N GLY A 319 -8.91 -6.89 11.76
CA GLY A 319 -9.03 -8.18 12.44
C GLY A 319 -10.23 -8.97 11.94
N THR A 320 -11.41 -8.35 11.86
CA THR A 320 -12.63 -8.98 11.31
C THR A 320 -12.46 -9.37 9.84
N LEU A 321 -11.81 -8.52 9.04
CA LEU A 321 -11.45 -8.84 7.66
C LEU A 321 -10.56 -10.09 7.59
N LEU A 322 -9.47 -10.12 8.37
CA LEU A 322 -8.53 -11.24 8.41
C LEU A 322 -9.17 -12.53 8.95
N HIS A 323 -10.03 -12.42 9.97
CA HIS A 323 -10.76 -13.55 10.55
C HIS A 323 -11.79 -14.15 9.57
N THR A 324 -12.45 -13.30 8.78
CA THR A 324 -13.37 -13.73 7.71
C THR A 324 -12.63 -14.63 6.70
N PHE A 325 -11.37 -14.31 6.37
CA PHE A 325 -10.53 -15.17 5.53
C PHE A 325 -10.08 -16.46 6.23
N GLY A 326 -10.01 -16.49 7.56
CA GLY A 326 -9.50 -17.63 8.34
C GLY A 326 -10.52 -18.75 8.61
N GLN A 327 -11.80 -18.42 8.85
CA GLN A 327 -12.79 -19.39 9.36
C GLN A 327 -13.78 -19.94 8.33
N GLY A 328 -14.02 -19.24 7.21
CA GLY A 328 -15.13 -19.57 6.30
C GLY A 328 -14.74 -20.02 4.90
N TYR A 329 -13.48 -19.90 4.51
CA TYR A 329 -13.12 -19.91 3.09
C TYR A 329 -12.11 -20.99 2.70
N SER A 330 -12.28 -21.51 1.48
CA SER A 330 -11.40 -22.50 0.87
C SER A 330 -9.99 -21.90 0.71
N SER A 331 -8.97 -22.73 0.48
CA SER A 331 -7.63 -22.26 0.06
C SER A 331 -7.68 -21.30 -1.15
N GLU A 332 -8.80 -21.30 -1.88
CA GLU A 332 -9.13 -20.43 -3.00
C GLU A 332 -9.17 -18.94 -2.63
N ASP A 333 -9.95 -18.54 -1.63
CA ASP A 333 -10.17 -17.12 -1.32
C ASP A 333 -8.96 -16.49 -0.61
N ALA A 334 -8.21 -17.30 0.14
CA ALA A 334 -6.91 -16.90 0.69
C ALA A 334 -5.90 -16.57 -0.43
N SER A 335 -5.93 -17.33 -1.53
CA SER A 335 -5.12 -17.01 -2.71
C SER A 335 -5.58 -15.73 -3.40
N GLY A 336 -6.90 -15.46 -3.41
CA GLY A 336 -7.48 -14.25 -3.96
C GLY A 336 -7.12 -12.98 -3.18
N PHE A 337 -7.17 -13.06 -1.85
CA PHE A 337 -6.70 -12.00 -0.95
C PHE A 337 -5.21 -11.69 -1.16
N PHE A 338 -4.38 -12.73 -1.26
CA PHE A 338 -2.94 -12.57 -1.48
C PHE A 338 -2.61 -11.89 -2.82
N VAL A 339 -3.27 -12.34 -3.89
CA VAL A 339 -3.15 -11.71 -5.22
C VAL A 339 -3.58 -10.24 -5.18
N SER A 340 -4.63 -9.93 -4.41
CA SER A 340 -5.12 -8.57 -4.21
C SER A 340 -4.14 -7.68 -3.46
N LEU A 341 -3.43 -8.20 -2.46
CA LEU A 341 -2.39 -7.47 -1.72
C LEU A 341 -1.16 -7.21 -2.60
N LEU A 342 -0.70 -8.22 -3.34
CA LEU A 342 0.42 -8.11 -4.28
C LEU A 342 0.16 -7.10 -5.40
N PHE A 343 -1.09 -7.00 -5.85
CA PHE A 343 -1.49 -5.99 -6.83
C PHE A 343 -1.19 -4.57 -6.38
N GLY A 344 -1.30 -4.28 -5.07
CA GLY A 344 -0.98 -2.98 -4.52
C GLY A 344 0.52 -2.65 -4.50
N LEU A 345 1.41 -3.65 -4.56
CA LEU A 345 2.86 -3.43 -4.63
C LEU A 345 3.33 -2.93 -5.99
N GLY A 346 2.62 -3.29 -7.07
CA GLY A 346 2.98 -2.89 -8.44
C GLY A 346 3.15 -1.38 -8.60
N PRO A 347 2.14 -0.55 -8.23
CA PRO A 347 2.28 0.90 -8.30
C PRO A 347 3.40 1.46 -7.41
N PHE A 348 3.63 0.90 -6.22
CA PHE A 348 4.72 1.35 -5.36
C PHE A 348 6.10 1.09 -5.99
N LEU A 349 6.32 -0.13 -6.50
CA LEU A 349 7.55 -0.50 -7.22
C LEU A 349 7.76 0.34 -8.48
N GLY A 350 6.69 0.62 -9.23
CA GLY A 350 6.73 1.49 -10.41
C GLY A 350 7.16 2.91 -10.06
N GLY A 351 6.71 3.43 -8.91
CA GLY A 351 7.15 4.71 -8.37
C GLY A 351 8.63 4.71 -8.00
N ILE A 352 9.13 3.66 -7.32
CA ILE A 352 10.55 3.51 -6.96
C ILE A 352 11.44 3.49 -8.19
N ILE A 353 11.11 2.65 -9.19
CA ILE A 353 11.89 2.52 -10.42
C ILE A 353 11.98 3.88 -11.12
N LEU A 354 10.84 4.56 -11.28
CA LEU A 354 10.81 5.84 -11.96
C LEU A 354 11.59 6.92 -11.20
N VAL A 355 11.38 7.06 -9.89
CA VAL A 355 12.09 8.05 -9.08
C VAL A 355 13.60 7.80 -9.11
N SER A 356 14.02 6.54 -9.01
CA SER A 356 15.44 6.16 -9.09
C SER A 356 16.04 6.57 -10.43
N PHE A 357 15.34 6.30 -11.53
CA PHE A 357 15.78 6.68 -12.87
C PHE A 357 15.76 8.20 -13.07
N ALA A 358 14.74 8.90 -12.57
CA ALA A 358 14.63 10.35 -12.63
C ALA A 358 15.79 11.05 -11.91
N LEU A 359 16.18 10.54 -10.74
CA LEU A 359 17.30 11.05 -9.95
C LEU A 359 18.65 10.72 -10.59
N ALA A 360 18.84 9.48 -11.03
CA ALA A 360 20.10 9.02 -11.64
C ALA A 360 20.43 9.79 -12.93
N PHE A 361 19.43 10.02 -13.79
CA PHE A 361 19.61 10.68 -15.09
C PHE A 361 19.21 12.16 -15.11
N ARG A 362 18.83 12.73 -13.96
CA ARG A 362 18.34 14.11 -13.81
C ARG A 362 17.31 14.47 -14.88
N LEU A 363 16.28 13.62 -15.01
CA LEU A 363 15.28 13.77 -16.05
C LEU A 363 14.50 15.07 -15.89
N GLN A 364 14.19 15.72 -17.02
CA GLN A 364 13.46 16.97 -17.01
C GLN A 364 11.95 16.78 -16.85
N HIS A 365 11.28 17.76 -16.23
CA HIS A 365 9.83 17.73 -15.98
C HIS A 365 9.00 17.51 -17.25
N ALA A 366 9.38 18.09 -18.39
CA ALA A 366 8.69 17.90 -19.67
C ALA A 366 8.75 16.44 -20.17
N LEU A 367 9.88 15.76 -19.95
CA LEU A 367 10.02 14.35 -20.29
C LEU A 367 9.15 13.48 -19.38
N LEU A 368 9.19 13.70 -18.06
CA LEU A 368 8.44 12.93 -17.07
C LEU A 368 6.93 13.10 -17.24
N THR A 369 6.45 14.32 -17.47
CA THR A 369 5.04 14.57 -17.79
C THR A 369 4.63 13.90 -19.10
N GLY A 370 5.49 13.90 -20.12
CA GLY A 370 5.30 13.11 -21.34
C GLY A 370 5.17 11.61 -21.06
N VAL A 371 6.08 11.02 -20.27
CA VAL A 371 6.05 9.60 -19.87
C VAL A 371 4.73 9.27 -19.19
N ALA A 372 4.32 10.09 -18.23
CA ALA A 372 3.07 9.87 -17.50
C ALA A 372 1.84 9.91 -18.42
N SER A 373 1.79 10.88 -19.35
CA SER A 373 0.72 10.98 -20.34
C SER A 373 0.69 9.80 -21.31
N GLY A 374 1.86 9.28 -21.71
CA GLY A 374 1.95 8.10 -22.56
C GLY A 374 1.42 6.86 -21.85
N VAL A 375 1.82 6.66 -20.60
CA VAL A 375 1.31 5.56 -19.78
C VAL A 375 -0.20 5.67 -19.58
N ALA A 376 -0.70 6.84 -19.18
CA ALA A 376 -2.12 7.05 -18.95
C ALA A 376 -2.97 6.84 -20.20
N PHE A 377 -2.46 7.23 -21.38
CA PHE A 377 -3.14 6.97 -22.66
C PHE A 377 -3.29 5.47 -22.91
N VAL A 378 -2.23 4.68 -22.71
CA VAL A 378 -2.30 3.23 -22.88
C VAL A 378 -3.31 2.63 -21.90
N LEU A 379 -3.24 2.99 -20.61
CA LEU A 379 -4.17 2.49 -19.59
C LEU A 379 -5.63 2.80 -19.95
N ALA A 380 -5.92 4.05 -20.32
CA ALA A 380 -7.27 4.49 -20.69
C ALA A 380 -7.80 3.83 -21.97
N ALA A 381 -6.94 3.48 -22.92
CA ALA A 381 -7.34 2.89 -24.19
C ALA A 381 -7.42 1.34 -24.14
N TRP A 382 -6.61 0.70 -23.29
CA TRP A 382 -6.41 -0.76 -23.31
C TRP A 382 -7.70 -1.56 -23.13
N ARG A 383 -8.38 -1.37 -21.98
CA ARG A 383 -9.60 -2.12 -21.64
C ARG A 383 -10.78 -1.82 -22.59
N PRO A 384 -11.13 -0.55 -22.88
CA PRO A 384 -12.18 -0.25 -23.87
C PRO A 384 -11.91 -0.87 -25.24
N SER A 385 -10.66 -0.85 -25.70
CA SER A 385 -10.29 -1.47 -26.98
C SER A 385 -10.48 -2.99 -26.97
N GLN A 386 -10.14 -3.66 -25.86
CA GLN A 386 -10.35 -5.09 -25.70
C GLN A 386 -11.84 -5.46 -25.71
N LEU A 387 -12.67 -4.74 -24.96
CA LEU A 387 -14.12 -4.99 -24.89
C LEU A 387 -14.81 -4.81 -26.25
N LEU A 388 -14.35 -3.82 -27.03
CA LEU A 388 -14.82 -3.59 -28.39
C LEU A 388 -14.38 -4.71 -29.34
N LEU A 389 -13.10 -5.10 -29.29
CA LEU A 389 -12.53 -6.16 -30.12
C LEU A 389 -13.19 -7.51 -29.86
N SER A 390 -13.47 -7.83 -28.59
CA SER A 390 -14.15 -9.07 -28.19
C SER A 390 -15.67 -9.01 -28.35
N SER A 391 -16.23 -7.85 -28.74
CA SER A 391 -17.68 -7.61 -28.85
C SER A 391 -18.45 -7.91 -27.55
N LYS A 392 -17.79 -7.80 -26.38
CA LYS A 392 -18.43 -7.95 -25.07
C LYS A 392 -19.31 -6.76 -24.73
N MET A 393 -18.91 -5.56 -25.17
CA MET A 393 -19.64 -4.32 -24.98
C MET A 393 -19.76 -3.59 -26.31
N GLY A 394 -20.96 -3.07 -26.62
CA GLY A 394 -21.20 -2.32 -27.84
C GLY A 394 -20.43 -0.99 -27.87
N PHE A 395 -20.19 -0.49 -29.08
CA PHE A 395 -19.52 0.80 -29.30
C PHE A 395 -20.19 1.98 -28.56
N PHE A 396 -21.53 2.05 -28.60
CA PHE A 396 -22.29 3.14 -27.99
C PHE A 396 -22.20 3.17 -26.45
N PRO A 397 -22.41 2.05 -25.72
CA PRO A 397 -22.16 2.00 -24.27
C PRO A 397 -20.75 2.43 -23.88
N ILE A 398 -19.72 1.96 -24.59
CA ILE A 398 -18.32 2.33 -24.32
C ILE A 398 -18.14 3.84 -24.45
N LEU A 399 -18.63 4.42 -25.55
CA LEU A 399 -18.55 5.86 -25.80
C LEU A 399 -19.26 6.67 -24.71
N LEU A 400 -20.47 6.25 -24.31
CA LEU A 400 -21.25 6.91 -23.27
C LEU A 400 -20.54 6.88 -21.91
N LEU A 401 -19.98 5.74 -21.52
CA LEU A 401 -19.25 5.58 -20.25
C LEU A 401 -17.96 6.38 -20.22
N LEU A 402 -17.19 6.39 -21.33
CA LEU A 402 -16.00 7.23 -21.46
C LEU A 402 -16.36 8.71 -21.34
N ALA A 403 -17.44 9.15 -21.98
CA ALA A 403 -17.94 10.52 -21.89
C ALA A 403 -18.41 10.86 -20.46
N ALA A 404 -19.13 9.96 -19.79
CA ALA A 404 -19.57 10.12 -18.42
C ALA A 404 -18.39 10.24 -17.44
N GLY A 405 -17.37 9.39 -17.59
CA GLY A 405 -16.14 9.47 -16.79
C GLY A 405 -15.37 10.77 -17.01
N SER A 406 -15.28 11.21 -18.27
CA SER A 406 -14.66 12.49 -18.64
C SER A 406 -15.41 13.69 -18.02
N ALA A 407 -16.74 13.68 -18.10
CA ALA A 407 -17.59 14.70 -17.50
C ALA A 407 -17.47 14.72 -15.96
N PHE A 408 -17.45 13.55 -15.31
CA PHE A 408 -17.22 13.43 -13.88
C PHE A 408 -15.88 14.05 -13.46
N PHE A 409 -14.80 13.72 -14.17
CA PHE A 409 -13.48 14.30 -13.88
C PHE A 409 -13.48 15.82 -14.04
N HIS A 410 -14.11 16.33 -15.10
CA HIS A 410 -14.19 17.76 -15.37
C HIS A 410 -14.99 18.52 -14.31
N VAL A 411 -16.15 17.98 -13.89
CA VAL A 411 -16.99 18.58 -12.83
C VAL A 411 -16.24 18.59 -11.50
N SER A 412 -15.61 17.48 -11.12
CA SER A 412 -14.80 17.35 -9.91
C SER A 412 -13.62 18.33 -9.91
N THR A 413 -12.88 18.41 -11.02
CA THR A 413 -11.74 19.34 -11.18
C THR A 413 -12.17 20.80 -11.10
N SER A 414 -13.25 21.16 -11.81
CA SER A 414 -13.80 22.51 -11.81
C SER A 414 -14.32 22.92 -10.43
N GLY A 415 -14.97 22.01 -9.70
CA GLY A 415 -15.45 22.23 -8.35
C GLY A 415 -14.30 22.48 -7.36
N ILE A 416 -13.28 21.64 -7.39
CA ILE A 416 -12.11 21.73 -6.50
C ILE A 416 -11.29 22.99 -6.80
N LEU A 417 -11.09 23.34 -8.07
CA LEU A 417 -10.41 24.58 -8.46
C LEU A 417 -11.19 25.82 -8.02
N LYS A 418 -12.53 25.84 -8.16
CA LYS A 418 -13.38 26.93 -7.67
C LYS A 418 -13.34 27.08 -6.15
N LEU A 419 -13.32 25.96 -5.42
CA LEU A 419 -13.21 25.98 -3.96
C LEU A 419 -11.85 26.51 -3.51
N ALA A 420 -10.77 26.07 -4.17
CA ALA A 420 -9.42 26.56 -3.93
C ALA A 420 -9.27 28.06 -4.24
N SER A 421 -9.90 28.55 -5.32
CA SER A 421 -9.89 29.98 -5.67
C SER A 421 -10.72 30.84 -4.70
N ARG A 422 -11.86 30.32 -4.22
CA ARG A 422 -12.68 31.00 -3.19
C ARG A 422 -11.94 31.09 -1.86
N LYS A 423 -11.25 30.03 -1.44
CA LYS A 423 -10.40 30.06 -0.24
C LYS A 423 -9.30 31.11 -0.38
N LYS A 424 -8.69 31.25 -1.56
CA LYS A 424 -7.69 32.30 -1.84
C LYS A 424 -8.25 33.73 -1.79
N ALA A 425 -9.53 33.94 -2.13
CA ALA A 425 -10.19 35.25 -2.02
C ALA A 425 -10.63 35.59 -0.58
N SER A 426 -11.02 34.59 0.21
CA SER A 426 -11.42 34.74 1.62
C SER A 426 -10.23 34.92 2.59
N VAL A 427 -9.04 34.43 2.22
CA VAL A 427 -7.80 34.57 3.04
C VAL A 427 -7.24 36.01 3.05
N ASN A 428 -7.82 36.94 2.30
CA ASN A 428 -7.54 38.36 2.49
C ASN A 428 -8.22 38.99 3.71
N ASP A 429 -9.16 38.29 4.38
CA ASP A 429 -9.87 38.83 5.56
C ASP A 429 -9.66 38.05 6.87
N LEU A 430 -9.01 36.88 6.89
CA LEU A 430 -8.74 36.17 8.15
C LEU A 430 -7.36 35.49 8.15
N SER A 431 -6.47 35.97 9.02
CA SER A 431 -5.14 35.41 9.20
C SER A 431 -5.16 34.02 9.85
N ALA A 432 -4.29 33.15 9.35
CA ALA A 432 -3.55 32.13 10.10
C ALA A 432 -4.34 30.98 10.73
N THR A 433 -4.70 29.97 9.92
CA THR A 433 -4.63 28.54 10.32
C THR A 433 -4.76 27.64 9.08
N SER A 434 -3.78 26.74 8.88
CA SER A 434 -3.52 25.87 7.70
C SER A 434 -2.74 26.49 6.52
N GLY A 435 -1.42 26.63 6.70
CA GLY A 435 -0.47 27.20 5.74
C GLY A 435 -0.01 26.26 4.62
N PHE A 436 -0.88 25.85 3.70
CA PHE A 436 -0.45 25.22 2.43
C PHE A 436 -1.06 25.94 1.22
N SER A 437 -0.31 26.87 0.63
CA SER A 437 -0.65 27.49 -0.66
C SER A 437 -0.18 26.60 -1.81
N VAL A 438 -0.98 25.58 -2.16
CA VAL A 438 -0.66 24.67 -3.27
C VAL A 438 -0.83 25.41 -4.61
N SER A 439 0.16 25.32 -5.50
CA SER A 439 0.07 25.90 -6.85
C SER A 439 -1.02 25.22 -7.68
N ALA A 440 -1.61 25.91 -8.66
CA ALA A 440 -2.62 25.33 -9.54
C ALA A 440 -2.07 24.10 -10.32
N LEU A 441 -0.77 24.10 -10.65
CA LEU A 441 -0.10 22.96 -11.30
C LEU A 441 -0.04 21.73 -10.39
N THR A 442 0.36 21.93 -9.13
CA THR A 442 0.42 20.84 -8.15
C THR A 442 -0.97 20.30 -7.84
N LEU A 443 -1.99 21.17 -7.76
CA LEU A 443 -3.37 20.74 -7.57
C LEU A 443 -3.89 19.90 -8.75
N GLN A 444 -3.64 20.35 -9.99
CA GLN A 444 -3.99 19.60 -11.20
C GLN A 444 -3.27 18.23 -11.26
N SER A 445 -2.03 18.16 -10.78
CA SER A 445 -1.26 16.91 -10.71
C SER A 445 -1.87 15.95 -9.67
N PHE A 446 -2.26 16.45 -8.49
CA PHE A 446 -2.96 15.62 -7.49
C PHE A 446 -4.33 15.12 -7.98
N LEU A 447 -5.06 15.93 -8.75
CA LEU A 447 -6.32 15.51 -9.37
C LEU A 447 -6.08 14.39 -10.40
N ALA A 448 -5.03 14.50 -11.21
CA ALA A 448 -4.63 13.43 -12.13
C ALA A 448 -4.17 12.16 -11.38
N CYS A 449 -3.46 12.28 -10.25
CA CYS A 449 -3.19 11.14 -9.37
C CYS A 449 -4.50 10.48 -8.90
N GLY A 450 -5.51 11.28 -8.54
CA GLY A 450 -6.84 10.79 -8.17
C GLY A 450 -7.53 10.00 -9.29
N ALA A 451 -7.40 10.42 -10.55
CA ALA A 451 -7.92 9.68 -11.70
C ALA A 451 -7.21 8.32 -11.88
N VAL A 452 -5.88 8.26 -11.66
CA VAL A 452 -5.15 6.98 -11.68
C VAL A 452 -5.56 6.08 -10.52
N SER A 453 -5.78 6.63 -9.33
CA SER A 453 -6.29 5.87 -8.19
C SER A 453 -7.71 5.35 -8.44
N LEU A 454 -8.58 6.09 -9.11
CA LEU A 454 -9.91 5.61 -9.51
C LEU A 454 -9.82 4.43 -10.50
N HIS A 455 -8.90 4.49 -11.46
CA HIS A 455 -8.63 3.35 -12.34
C HIS A 455 -8.09 2.14 -11.56
N ALA A 456 -7.13 2.35 -10.65
CA ALA A 456 -6.60 1.28 -9.80
C ALA A 456 -7.68 0.66 -8.90
N LEU A 457 -8.63 1.46 -8.42
CA LEU A 457 -9.79 1.05 -7.64
C LEU A 457 -10.73 0.18 -8.49
N ALA A 458 -11.12 0.63 -9.69
CA ALA A 458 -11.98 -0.13 -10.59
C ALA A 458 -11.37 -1.48 -10.97
N GLU A 459 -10.05 -1.51 -11.12
CA GLU A 459 -9.32 -2.74 -11.42
C GLU A 459 -9.18 -3.67 -10.23
N GLY A 460 -8.96 -3.12 -9.03
CA GLY A 460 -8.97 -3.90 -7.81
C GLY A 460 -10.35 -4.53 -7.56
N LEU A 461 -11.45 -3.84 -7.87
CA LEU A 461 -12.79 -4.45 -7.83
C LEU A 461 -12.87 -5.67 -8.75
N ALA A 462 -12.43 -5.52 -10.01
CA ALA A 462 -12.38 -6.62 -10.96
C ALA A 462 -11.51 -7.79 -10.45
N LEU A 463 -10.35 -7.48 -9.88
CA LEU A 463 -9.43 -8.47 -9.30
C LEU A 463 -10.03 -9.18 -8.09
N GLY A 464 -10.73 -8.48 -7.21
CA GLY A 464 -11.37 -9.06 -6.02
C GLY A 464 -12.45 -10.07 -6.36
N VAL A 465 -13.21 -9.85 -7.44
CA VAL A 465 -14.19 -10.82 -7.93
C VAL A 465 -13.54 -11.96 -8.73
N ALA A 466 -12.45 -11.65 -9.45
CA ALA A 466 -11.61 -12.58 -10.22
C ALA A 466 -10.86 -13.61 -9.38
N ALA A 467 -10.15 -13.12 -8.37
CA ALA A 467 -9.07 -13.88 -7.74
C ALA A 467 -9.56 -15.10 -6.95
N PRO A 468 -10.71 -15.07 -6.24
CA PRO A 468 -11.28 -16.28 -5.61
C PRO A 468 -11.62 -17.40 -6.61
N LYS A 469 -12.02 -17.04 -7.84
CA LYS A 469 -12.41 -18.01 -8.88
C LYS A 469 -11.22 -18.58 -9.65
N ALA A 470 -10.02 -18.04 -9.45
CA ALA A 470 -8.79 -18.44 -10.14
C ALA A 470 -7.98 -19.43 -9.27
N TYR A 471 -8.46 -20.67 -9.16
CA TYR A 471 -7.83 -21.74 -8.37
C TYR A 471 -6.34 -21.96 -8.74
N GLY A 472 -5.46 -22.06 -7.74
CA GLY A 472 -4.04 -22.39 -7.93
C GLY A 472 -3.20 -21.30 -8.62
N LEU A 473 -3.79 -20.15 -8.93
CA LEU A 473 -3.18 -19.10 -9.73
C LEU A 473 -2.28 -18.17 -8.90
N GLY A 474 -2.39 -18.18 -7.57
CA GLY A 474 -1.70 -17.23 -6.67
C GLY A 474 -0.20 -17.08 -6.94
N ARG A 475 0.54 -18.18 -7.12
CA ARG A 475 2.00 -18.14 -7.42
C ARG A 475 2.31 -17.64 -8.85
N HIS A 476 1.42 -17.90 -9.80
CA HIS A 476 1.61 -17.56 -11.20
C HIS A 476 1.04 -16.18 -11.56
N MET A 477 0.14 -15.63 -10.73
CA MET A 477 -0.40 -14.29 -10.86
C MET A 477 0.53 -13.22 -10.29
N VAL A 478 1.41 -13.54 -9.33
CA VAL A 478 2.28 -12.55 -8.67
C VAL A 478 3.01 -11.65 -9.67
N LEU A 479 3.68 -12.25 -10.65
CA LEU A 479 4.46 -11.53 -11.64
C LEU A 479 3.59 -10.69 -12.59
N PRO A 480 2.58 -11.24 -13.30
CA PRO A 480 1.74 -10.45 -14.19
C PRO A 480 0.95 -9.37 -13.44
N VAL A 481 0.40 -9.67 -12.27
CA VAL A 481 -0.36 -8.70 -11.44
C VAL A 481 0.54 -7.55 -10.98
N SER A 482 1.78 -7.82 -10.59
CA SER A 482 2.75 -6.78 -10.23
C SER A 482 3.19 -5.95 -11.44
N LEU A 483 3.50 -6.60 -12.58
CA LEU A 483 3.90 -5.94 -13.83
C LEU A 483 2.81 -5.01 -14.36
N HIS A 484 1.55 -5.39 -14.18
CA HIS A 484 0.40 -4.62 -14.63
C HIS A 484 0.18 -3.34 -13.78
N GLY A 485 0.59 -3.35 -12.51
CA GLY A 485 0.58 -2.18 -11.62
C GLY A 485 1.75 -1.21 -11.81
N LEU A 486 2.89 -1.66 -12.35
CA LEU A 486 4.10 -0.85 -12.54
C LEU A 486 3.86 0.45 -13.33
N PRO A 487 3.16 0.45 -14.49
CA PRO A 487 2.91 1.66 -15.25
C PRO A 487 2.15 2.72 -14.44
N ARG A 488 1.14 2.33 -13.65
CA ARG A 488 0.35 3.27 -12.83
C ARG A 488 1.22 3.99 -11.81
N GLY A 489 2.08 3.23 -11.13
CA GLY A 489 3.09 3.77 -10.23
C GLY A 489 4.00 4.79 -10.88
N ALA A 490 4.57 4.42 -12.01
CA ALA A 490 5.44 5.28 -12.79
C ALA A 490 4.71 6.55 -13.28
N ALA A 491 3.45 6.47 -13.69
CA ALA A 491 2.67 7.63 -14.12
C ALA A 491 2.42 8.62 -12.97
N VAL A 492 1.95 8.13 -11.82
CA VAL A 492 1.64 8.94 -10.64
C VAL A 492 2.92 9.56 -10.04
N ALA A 493 3.98 8.78 -9.93
CA ALA A 493 5.27 9.30 -9.49
C ALA A 493 5.83 10.35 -10.46
N SER A 494 5.69 10.15 -11.79
CA SER A 494 6.17 11.08 -12.81
C SER A 494 5.51 12.44 -12.72
N ILE A 495 4.17 12.49 -12.59
CA ILE A 495 3.44 13.76 -12.48
C ILE A 495 3.69 14.43 -11.13
N THR A 496 3.76 13.66 -10.04
CA THR A 496 3.98 14.22 -8.71
C THR A 496 5.39 14.77 -8.59
N TYR A 497 6.40 14.02 -9.02
CA TYR A 497 7.79 14.48 -9.07
C TYR A 497 7.93 15.66 -10.04
N GLY A 498 7.30 15.58 -11.21
CA GLY A 498 7.27 16.65 -12.21
C GLY A 498 6.67 17.96 -11.70
N ALA A 499 5.70 17.91 -10.77
CA ALA A 499 5.01 19.09 -10.26
C ALA A 499 5.56 19.63 -8.94
N THR A 500 6.11 18.76 -8.09
CA THR A 500 6.57 19.10 -6.73
C THR A 500 8.08 19.11 -6.58
N ASP A 501 8.81 18.53 -7.54
CA ASP A 501 10.26 18.25 -7.46
C ASP A 501 10.66 17.41 -6.22
N SER A 502 9.69 16.73 -5.59
CA SER A 502 9.88 15.96 -4.37
C SER A 502 9.79 14.47 -4.66
N TRP A 503 10.92 13.78 -4.56
CA TRP A 503 10.98 12.31 -4.70
C TRP A 503 10.16 11.61 -3.61
N ARG A 504 10.15 12.20 -2.40
CA ARG A 504 9.34 11.76 -1.27
C ARG A 504 7.85 11.84 -1.58
N GLY A 505 7.40 12.98 -2.12
CA GLY A 505 6.01 13.16 -2.54
C GLY A 505 5.60 12.18 -3.63
N ALA A 506 6.48 11.91 -4.59
CA ALA A 506 6.23 10.97 -5.68
C ALA A 506 6.10 9.51 -5.21
N LEU A 507 6.93 9.08 -4.26
CA LEU A 507 6.79 7.76 -3.66
C LEU A 507 5.53 7.65 -2.80
N ALA A 508 5.19 8.70 -2.05
CA ALA A 508 3.97 8.73 -1.25
C ALA A 508 2.71 8.62 -2.12
N THR A 509 2.63 9.34 -3.24
CA THR A 509 1.48 9.23 -4.15
C THR A 509 1.43 7.88 -4.86
N ALA A 510 2.57 7.31 -5.25
CA ALA A 510 2.63 5.96 -5.79
C ALA A 510 2.16 4.89 -4.79
N ALA A 511 2.55 5.01 -3.52
CA ALA A 511 2.08 4.12 -2.45
C ALA A 511 0.57 4.25 -2.22
N LEU A 512 0.04 5.48 -2.18
CA LEU A 512 -1.40 5.73 -2.04
C LEU A 512 -2.21 5.14 -3.20
N THR A 513 -1.73 5.27 -4.44
CA THR A 513 -2.35 4.60 -5.60
C THR A 513 -2.22 3.06 -5.51
N GLY A 514 -1.13 2.56 -4.94
CA GLY A 514 -0.95 1.13 -4.63
C GLY A 514 -2.05 0.58 -3.73
N PHE A 515 -2.42 1.30 -2.67
CA PHE A 515 -3.49 0.86 -1.75
C PHE A 515 -4.89 0.83 -2.36
N ALA A 516 -5.16 1.61 -3.41
CA ALA A 516 -6.49 1.66 -4.02
C ALA A 516 -6.95 0.30 -4.57
N GLY A 517 -6.03 -0.52 -5.08
CA GLY A 517 -6.32 -1.84 -5.62
C GLY A 517 -6.70 -2.88 -4.55
N PRO A 518 -5.85 -3.16 -3.54
CA PRO A 518 -6.18 -4.07 -2.45
C PRO A 518 -7.46 -3.67 -1.71
N VAL A 519 -7.64 -2.38 -1.39
CA VAL A 519 -8.83 -1.89 -0.66
C VAL A 519 -10.11 -2.22 -1.42
N SER A 520 -10.13 -2.01 -2.73
CA SER A 520 -11.32 -2.28 -3.53
C SER A 520 -11.52 -3.75 -3.84
N ALA A 521 -10.44 -4.52 -4.01
CA ALA A 521 -10.51 -5.96 -4.17
C ALA A 521 -11.08 -6.65 -2.93
N ILE A 522 -10.58 -6.27 -1.75
CA ILE A 522 -11.09 -6.70 -0.46
C ILE A 522 -12.57 -6.30 -0.31
N GLY A 523 -12.90 -5.05 -0.63
CA GLY A 523 -14.28 -4.57 -0.62
C GLY A 523 -15.20 -5.38 -1.52
N ALA A 524 -14.75 -5.79 -2.70
CA ALA A 524 -15.51 -6.63 -3.62
C ALA A 524 -15.73 -8.04 -3.09
N ILE A 525 -14.71 -8.65 -2.47
CA ILE A 525 -14.82 -9.98 -1.84
C ILE A 525 -15.83 -9.93 -0.70
N LEU A 526 -15.71 -8.93 0.19
CA LEU A 526 -16.60 -8.78 1.36
C LEU A 526 -18.04 -8.46 0.96
N ALA A 527 -18.23 -7.60 -0.04
CA ALA A 527 -19.56 -7.20 -0.49
C ALA A 527 -20.21 -8.25 -1.41
N GLY A 528 -19.50 -9.30 -1.79
CA GLY A 528 -20.00 -10.33 -2.72
C GLY A 528 -20.41 -9.77 -4.08
N ILE A 529 -19.66 -8.77 -4.59
CA ILE A 529 -19.97 -8.11 -5.86
C ILE A 529 -19.84 -9.10 -7.02
N ASP A 530 -20.79 -9.05 -7.96
CA ASP A 530 -20.78 -9.87 -9.17
C ASP A 530 -20.05 -9.20 -10.34
N TYR A 531 -19.74 -9.95 -11.39
CA TYR A 531 -19.00 -9.43 -12.56
C TYR A 531 -19.80 -8.46 -13.42
N SER A 532 -21.12 -8.44 -13.29
CA SER A 532 -22.03 -7.84 -14.26
C SER A 532 -21.79 -6.35 -14.50
N LEU A 533 -21.29 -5.62 -13.49
CA LEU A 533 -21.08 -4.18 -13.54
C LEU A 533 -19.59 -3.76 -13.60
N LEU A 534 -18.64 -4.69 -13.48
CA LEU A 534 -17.22 -4.36 -13.34
C LEU A 534 -16.62 -3.74 -14.62
N ASP A 535 -17.00 -4.24 -15.79
CA ASP A 535 -16.58 -3.68 -17.08
C ASP A 535 -17.09 -2.24 -17.26
N TYR A 536 -18.29 -1.94 -16.77
CA TYR A 536 -18.88 -0.58 -16.84
C TYR A 536 -18.09 0.40 -15.95
N TRP A 537 -17.77 -0.01 -14.72
CA TRP A 537 -16.94 0.78 -13.80
C TRP A 537 -15.53 1.02 -14.34
N MET A 538 -14.93 0.00 -14.98
CA MET A 538 -13.62 0.12 -15.60
C MET A 538 -13.61 1.13 -16.75
N VAL A 539 -14.58 1.05 -17.68
CA VAL A 539 -14.67 1.98 -18.80
C VAL A 539 -14.96 3.41 -18.32
N PHE A 540 -15.79 3.56 -17.28
CA PHE A 540 -16.02 4.86 -16.63
C PHE A 540 -14.71 5.45 -16.07
N ALA A 541 -13.92 4.64 -15.35
CA ALA A 541 -12.62 5.07 -14.80
C ALA A 541 -11.61 5.44 -15.91
N CYS A 542 -11.60 4.70 -17.03
CA CYS A 542 -10.81 5.04 -18.21
C CYS A 542 -11.21 6.41 -18.80
N GLY A 543 -12.50 6.74 -18.77
CA GLY A 543 -13.03 8.04 -19.21
C GLY A 543 -12.49 9.22 -18.39
N ALA A 544 -12.27 9.03 -17.08
CA ALA A 544 -11.72 10.06 -16.20
C ALA A 544 -10.21 10.32 -16.44
N LEU A 545 -9.45 9.31 -16.89
CA LEU A 545 -8.01 9.44 -17.15
C LEU A 545 -7.69 10.36 -18.33
N LEU A 546 -8.47 10.30 -19.40
CA LEU A 546 -8.21 11.03 -20.65
C LEU A 546 -8.11 12.56 -20.48
N PRO A 547 -9.12 13.26 -19.91
CA PRO A 547 -9.03 14.72 -19.72
C PRO A 547 -7.93 15.10 -18.71
N SER A 548 -7.69 14.24 -17.71
CA SER A 548 -6.69 14.49 -16.67
C SER A 548 -5.26 14.59 -17.23
N PHE A 549 -4.86 13.63 -18.07
CA PHE A 549 -3.52 13.64 -18.67
C PHE A 549 -3.44 14.45 -19.97
N GLY A 550 -4.56 14.65 -20.69
CA GLY A 550 -4.61 15.50 -21.88
C GLY A 550 -4.30 16.97 -21.58
N SER A 551 -4.85 17.49 -20.49
CA SER A 551 -4.59 18.86 -20.03
C SER A 551 -3.12 19.06 -19.58
N ILE A 552 -2.56 18.08 -18.87
CA ILE A 552 -1.14 18.07 -18.44
C ILE A 552 -0.20 17.99 -19.64
N PHE A 553 -0.49 17.11 -20.60
CA PHE A 553 0.33 16.91 -21.80
C PHE A 553 0.38 18.16 -22.69
N ARG A 554 -0.77 18.80 -22.91
CA ARG A 554 -0.86 20.04 -23.70
C ARG A 554 0.01 21.14 -23.10
N ARG A 555 0.04 21.25 -21.77
CA ARG A 555 0.92 22.18 -21.07
C ARG A 555 2.39 21.81 -21.25
N ALA A 556 2.74 20.53 -21.13
CA ALA A 556 4.10 20.05 -21.33
C ALA A 556 4.64 20.36 -22.74
N ILE A 557 3.82 20.11 -23.79
CA ILE A 557 4.17 20.44 -25.18
C ILE A 557 4.43 21.93 -25.38
N ARG A 558 3.67 22.81 -24.72
CA ARG A 558 3.89 24.28 -24.80
C ARG A 558 5.23 24.69 -24.19
N VAL A 559 5.76 23.92 -23.23
CA VAL A 559 7.05 24.19 -22.58
C VAL A 559 8.20 23.62 -23.40
N ASP A 560 8.16 22.32 -23.73
CA ASP A 560 9.18 21.66 -24.55
C ASP A 560 8.54 20.54 -25.38
N LYS A 561 8.22 20.86 -26.64
CA LYS A 561 7.56 19.93 -27.58
C LYS A 561 8.39 18.67 -27.82
N ARG A 562 9.71 18.80 -27.96
CA ARG A 562 10.58 17.69 -28.33
C ARG A 562 10.67 16.68 -27.19
N ARG A 563 10.98 17.14 -25.98
CA ARG A 563 11.11 16.26 -24.81
C ARG A 563 9.76 15.68 -24.37
N SER A 564 8.68 16.47 -24.42
CA SER A 564 7.35 15.96 -24.11
C SER A 564 6.93 14.86 -25.08
N SER A 565 7.23 15.02 -26.37
CA SER A 565 6.93 13.99 -27.38
C SER A 565 7.77 12.72 -27.19
N TYR A 566 9.06 12.83 -26.86
CA TYR A 566 9.87 11.65 -26.54
C TYR A 566 9.37 10.95 -25.28
N GLY A 567 9.01 11.72 -24.25
CA GLY A 567 8.42 11.20 -23.02
C GLY A 567 7.15 10.41 -23.31
N LEU A 568 6.25 10.98 -24.13
CA LEU A 568 5.03 10.30 -24.57
C LEU A 568 5.33 8.93 -25.19
N MET A 569 6.28 8.87 -26.13
CA MET A 569 6.67 7.61 -26.78
C MET A 569 7.24 6.59 -25.79
N ILE A 570 8.11 7.02 -24.88
CA ILE A 570 8.67 6.15 -23.83
C ILE A 570 7.55 5.59 -22.96
N GLY A 571 6.60 6.44 -22.54
CA GLY A 571 5.47 6.03 -21.73
C GLY A 571 4.54 5.04 -22.44
N LEU A 572 4.25 5.27 -23.73
CA LEU A 572 3.47 4.35 -24.56
C LEU A 572 4.15 2.97 -24.64
N VAL A 573 5.44 2.93 -25.00
CA VAL A 573 6.20 1.69 -25.15
C VAL A 573 6.28 0.95 -23.82
N PHE A 574 6.64 1.64 -22.74
CA PHE A 574 6.75 1.05 -21.41
C PHE A 574 5.42 0.43 -20.93
N ALA A 575 4.33 1.18 -21.01
CA ALA A 575 3.02 0.67 -20.59
C ALA A 575 2.57 -0.49 -21.48
N SER A 576 2.70 -0.39 -22.80
CA SER A 576 2.35 -1.48 -23.72
C SER A 576 3.19 -2.74 -23.45
N MET A 577 4.49 -2.61 -23.18
CA MET A 577 5.35 -3.74 -22.82
C MET A 577 4.90 -4.41 -21.52
N CYS A 578 4.59 -3.64 -20.47
CA CYS A 578 4.10 -4.20 -19.20
C CYS A 578 2.76 -4.93 -19.38
N LEU A 579 1.80 -4.33 -20.09
CA LEU A 579 0.47 -4.90 -20.31
C LEU A 579 0.51 -6.13 -21.23
N THR A 580 1.32 -6.10 -22.29
CA THR A 580 1.50 -7.27 -23.18
C THR A 580 2.24 -8.40 -22.47
N SER A 581 3.28 -8.10 -21.69
CA SER A 581 3.99 -9.11 -20.88
C SER A 581 3.06 -9.78 -19.88
N THR A 582 2.23 -8.98 -19.20
CA THR A 582 1.16 -9.49 -18.32
C THR A 582 0.27 -10.47 -19.08
N ARG A 583 -0.23 -10.07 -20.26
CA ARG A 583 -1.08 -10.91 -21.10
C ARG A 583 -0.38 -12.19 -21.58
N LEU A 584 0.89 -12.13 -21.96
CA LEU A 584 1.67 -13.28 -22.41
C LEU A 584 1.87 -14.30 -21.29
N VAL A 585 2.21 -13.84 -20.08
CA VAL A 585 2.33 -14.72 -18.91
C VAL A 585 0.99 -15.38 -18.60
N CYS A 586 -0.12 -14.65 -18.74
CA CYS A 586 -1.43 -15.23 -18.54
C CYS A 586 -1.83 -16.22 -19.65
N LEU A 587 -1.48 -15.97 -20.92
CA LEU A 587 -1.77 -16.91 -22.01
C LEU A 587 -1.01 -18.24 -21.90
N HIS A 588 0.20 -18.22 -21.33
CA HIS A 588 1.05 -19.41 -21.17
C HIS A 588 0.92 -20.09 -19.80
N THR A 589 0.02 -19.60 -18.94
CA THR A 589 -0.31 -20.28 -17.68
C THR A 589 -1.59 -21.09 -17.89
N PRO A 590 -1.55 -22.44 -17.73
CA PRO A 590 -2.63 -23.35 -18.13
C PRO A 590 -3.97 -23.07 -17.43
N TYR A 591 -3.95 -22.33 -16.34
CA TYR A 591 -5.10 -22.03 -15.48
C TYR A 591 -5.82 -20.71 -15.82
N CYS A 592 -5.24 -19.81 -16.62
CA CYS A 592 -5.94 -18.58 -17.05
C CYS A 592 -7.08 -18.85 -18.04
N ASN A 593 -7.10 -20.03 -18.67
CA ASN A 593 -8.22 -20.51 -19.49
C ASN A 593 -9.48 -20.79 -18.67
N SER A 594 -9.36 -20.97 -17.35
CA SER A 594 -10.49 -21.24 -16.44
C SER A 594 -11.20 -19.99 -15.94
N ALA A 595 -10.55 -18.81 -16.03
CA ALA A 595 -11.11 -17.51 -15.68
C ALA A 595 -10.66 -16.43 -16.69
N PRO A 596 -11.07 -16.54 -17.97
CA PRO A 596 -10.62 -15.62 -19.02
C PRO A 596 -10.98 -14.17 -18.69
N GLU A 597 -12.07 -13.93 -17.96
CA GLU A 597 -12.57 -12.61 -17.58
C GLU A 597 -11.69 -11.89 -16.55
N ALA A 598 -10.92 -12.63 -15.75
CA ALA A 598 -9.96 -12.10 -14.79
C ALA A 598 -8.70 -11.53 -15.46
N VAL A 599 -8.44 -11.92 -16.71
CA VAL A 599 -7.18 -11.75 -17.42
C VAL A 599 -7.33 -10.97 -18.72
N THR A 600 -8.49 -11.10 -19.40
CA THR A 600 -8.75 -10.48 -20.71
C THR A 600 -8.73 -8.99 -20.63
#